data_AF-A0A645J7V4-F1
#
_entry.id   AF-A0A645J7V4-F1
#
_cell.length_a   1.000
_cell.length_b   1.000
_cell.length_c   1.000
_cell.angle_alpha   90.00
_cell.angle_beta   90.00
_cell.angle_gamma   90.00
#
_symmetry.space_group_name_H-M   'P 1'
#
loop_
_entity.id
_entity.type
_entity.pdbx_description
1 polymer ?
#
loop_
_entity_poly.entity_id
_entity_poly.type
_entity_poly.pdbx_seq_one_letter_code
_entity_poly.pdbx_strand_id
1 'polypeptide(L)'
;MNLFFSDDHVKTFFYDLYSDNIPLEYALNIMENFFQLHVEAFKLPIDRDYVKIIAATNLGMEQALIVNYCSGYLMLPEQQIIDYDIELTYAQMNINHQEIERIIQKAQELGPQIKLKHVDYFKVEPLNR
;
A
#
# COMPACT_ATOMS: atom_id res chain seq x y z
N MET A 1 13.63 8.21 -2.39
CA MET A 1 12.69 9.32 -2.17
C MET A 1 11.45 8.96 -2.96
N ASN A 2 10.34 8.71 -2.26
CA ASN A 2 9.15 8.11 -2.84
C ASN A 2 8.42 9.18 -3.67
N LEU A 3 8.40 9.00 -5.00
CA LEU A 3 7.90 10.00 -5.96
C LEU A 3 6.46 10.45 -5.66
N PHE A 4 5.70 9.54 -5.08
CA PHE A 4 4.33 9.74 -4.58
C PHE A 4 4.20 10.90 -3.59
N PHE A 5 5.15 11.05 -2.67
CA PHE A 5 5.07 12.03 -1.58
C PHE A 5 5.80 13.34 -1.91
N SER A 6 6.68 13.32 -2.92
CA SER A 6 7.52 14.47 -3.28
C SER A 6 7.05 15.29 -4.49
N ASP A 7 6.12 14.78 -5.31
CA ASP A 7 5.62 15.46 -6.52
C ASP A 7 4.11 15.70 -6.45
N ASP A 8 3.70 16.97 -6.49
CA ASP A 8 2.29 17.37 -6.35
C ASP A 8 1.42 16.94 -7.55
N HIS A 9 2.00 16.76 -8.75
CA HIS A 9 1.26 16.20 -9.88
C HIS A 9 0.96 14.72 -9.66
N VAL A 10 1.91 13.98 -9.08
CA VAL A 10 1.71 12.57 -8.73
C VAL A 10 0.67 12.44 -7.62
N LYS A 11 0.72 13.29 -6.58
CA LYS A 11 -0.31 13.34 -5.54
C LYS A 11 -1.70 13.59 -6.10
N THR A 12 -1.83 14.56 -7.01
CA THR A 12 -3.11 14.91 -7.64
C THR A 12 -3.64 13.74 -8.46
N PHE A 13 -2.78 13.11 -9.28
CA PHE A 13 -3.16 11.92 -10.06
C PHE A 13 -3.72 10.80 -9.19
N PHE A 14 -3.04 10.48 -8.07
CA PHE A 14 -3.53 9.43 -7.16
C PHE A 14 -4.77 9.86 -6.39
N TYR A 15 -4.89 11.12 -5.99
CA TYR A 15 -6.10 11.64 -5.37
C TYR A 15 -7.32 11.44 -6.29
N ASP A 16 -7.22 11.82 -7.56
CA ASP A 16 -8.31 11.67 -8.53
C ASP A 16 -8.65 10.19 -8.75
N LEU A 17 -7.62 9.35 -8.98
CA LEU A 17 -7.76 7.93 -9.25
C LEU A 17 -8.43 7.17 -8.09
N TYR A 18 -8.09 7.50 -6.85
CA TYR A 18 -8.67 6.87 -5.65
C TYR A 18 -10.02 7.47 -5.26
N SER A 19 -10.24 8.77 -5.46
CA SER A 19 -11.54 9.40 -5.20
C SER A 19 -12.64 8.85 -6.11
N ASP A 20 -12.28 8.49 -7.36
CA ASP A 20 -13.21 7.94 -8.34
C ASP A 20 -13.30 6.39 -8.32
N ASN A 21 -12.64 5.72 -7.36
CA ASN A 21 -12.59 4.25 -7.24
C ASN A 21 -12.11 3.50 -8.51
N ILE A 22 -11.31 4.15 -9.36
CA ILE A 22 -11.02 3.65 -10.71
C ILE A 22 -10.23 2.33 -10.75
N PRO A 23 -9.22 2.03 -9.89
CA PRO A 23 -8.41 0.82 -10.04
C PRO A 23 -8.85 -0.35 -9.15
N LEU A 24 -10.08 -0.33 -8.60
CA LEU A 24 -10.43 -1.14 -7.43
C LEU A 24 -10.22 -2.65 -7.64
N GLU A 25 -10.68 -3.22 -8.75
CA GLU A 25 -10.63 -4.66 -8.99
C GLU A 25 -9.21 -5.19 -9.23
N TYR A 26 -8.40 -4.45 -9.99
CA TYR A 26 -7.00 -4.84 -10.22
C TYR A 26 -6.17 -4.74 -8.94
N ALA A 27 -6.37 -3.66 -8.17
CA ALA A 27 -5.70 -3.47 -6.89
C ALA A 27 -6.11 -4.55 -5.87
N LEU A 28 -7.40 -4.91 -5.82
CA LEU A 28 -7.89 -5.99 -4.96
C LEU A 28 -7.23 -7.33 -5.29
N ASN A 29 -7.07 -7.66 -6.56
CA ASN A 29 -6.40 -8.91 -6.97
C ASN A 29 -4.92 -8.94 -6.57
N ILE A 30 -4.22 -7.80 -6.68
CA ILE A 30 -2.84 -7.68 -6.21
C ILE A 30 -2.77 -7.87 -4.69
N MET A 31 -3.66 -7.20 -3.95
CA MET A 31 -3.71 -7.29 -2.49
C MET A 31 -4.08 -8.70 -2.01
N GLU A 32 -5.07 -9.35 -2.62
CA GLU A 32 -5.42 -10.76 -2.34
C GLU A 32 -4.20 -11.66 -2.52
N ASN A 33 -3.49 -11.54 -3.65
CA ASN A 33 -2.30 -12.33 -3.92
C ASN A 33 -1.17 -12.06 -2.92
N PHE A 34 -0.93 -10.79 -2.58
CA PHE A 34 0.06 -10.41 -1.58
C PHE A 34 -0.23 -11.07 -0.22
N PHE A 35 -1.46 -10.98 0.27
CA PHE A 35 -1.84 -11.58 1.55
C PHE A 35 -1.84 -13.10 1.52
N GLN A 36 -2.26 -13.70 0.42
CA GLN A 36 -2.22 -15.16 0.23
C GLN A 36 -0.78 -15.69 0.36
N LEU A 37 0.20 -15.02 -0.26
CA LEU A 37 1.61 -15.38 -0.13
C LEU A 37 2.11 -15.33 1.32
N HIS A 38 1.64 -14.36 2.11
CA HIS A 38 2.00 -14.25 3.52
C HIS A 38 1.36 -15.35 4.37
N VAL A 39 0.06 -15.63 4.16
CA VAL A 39 -0.63 -16.74 4.82
C VAL A 39 0.09 -18.07 4.56
N GLU A 40 0.52 -18.32 3.33
CA GLU A 40 1.27 -19.52 2.95
C GLU A 40 2.66 -19.57 3.59
N ALA A 41 3.41 -18.46 3.52
CA ALA A 41 4.77 -18.39 4.07
C ALA A 41 4.81 -18.61 5.60
N PHE A 42 3.83 -18.05 6.31
CA PHE A 42 3.75 -18.11 7.78
C PHE A 42 2.83 -19.22 8.30
N LYS A 43 2.19 -20.00 7.41
CA LYS A 43 1.21 -21.05 7.75
C LYS A 43 0.12 -20.53 8.70
N LEU A 44 -0.41 -19.35 8.41
CA LEU A 44 -1.43 -18.72 9.23
C LEU A 44 -2.75 -19.49 9.11
N PRO A 45 -3.52 -19.64 10.20
CA PRO A 45 -4.81 -20.35 10.18
C PRO A 45 -5.92 -19.44 9.63
N ILE A 46 -5.72 -18.91 8.43
CA ILE A 46 -6.60 -17.95 7.77
C ILE A 46 -7.10 -18.58 6.46
N ASP A 47 -8.41 -18.58 6.25
CA ASP A 47 -9.00 -19.08 4.99
C ASP A 47 -8.98 -18.01 3.88
N ARG A 48 -9.26 -18.45 2.66
CA ARG A 48 -9.20 -17.60 1.48
C ARG A 48 -10.22 -16.46 1.49
N ASP A 49 -11.42 -16.66 2.04
CA ASP A 49 -12.42 -15.61 2.08
C ASP A 49 -12.04 -14.54 3.11
N TYR A 50 -11.42 -14.94 4.21
CA TYR A 50 -10.82 -14.01 5.16
C TYR A 50 -9.63 -13.25 4.56
N VAL A 51 -8.81 -13.88 3.71
CA VAL A 51 -7.77 -13.18 2.92
C VAL A 51 -8.38 -12.07 2.05
N LYS A 52 -9.51 -12.33 1.39
CA LYS A 52 -10.21 -11.31 0.59
C LYS A 52 -10.74 -10.16 1.45
N ILE A 53 -11.22 -10.45 2.65
CA ILE A 53 -11.67 -9.42 3.61
C ILE A 53 -10.48 -8.54 4.03
N ILE A 54 -9.34 -9.14 4.36
CA ILE A 54 -8.10 -8.42 4.69
C ILE A 54 -7.68 -7.55 3.49
N ALA A 55 -7.68 -8.10 2.27
CA ALA A 55 -7.31 -7.37 1.05
C ALA A 55 -8.21 -6.14 0.81
N ALA A 56 -9.53 -6.32 0.90
CA ALA A 56 -10.49 -5.23 0.71
C ALA A 56 -10.39 -4.16 1.79
N THR A 57 -10.16 -4.57 3.04
CA THR A 57 -10.04 -3.65 4.17
C THR A 57 -8.77 -2.81 4.08
N ASN A 58 -7.62 -3.43 3.77
CA ASN A 58 -6.36 -2.70 3.59
C ASN A 58 -6.43 -1.75 2.40
N LEU A 59 -6.97 -2.19 1.26
CA LEU A 59 -7.08 -1.30 0.10
C LEU A 59 -7.96 -0.07 0.40
N GLY A 60 -9.12 -0.26 1.04
CA GLY A 60 -9.99 0.87 1.40
C GLY A 60 -9.34 1.82 2.41
N MET A 61 -8.57 1.26 3.35
CA MET A 61 -7.81 2.04 4.32
C MET A 61 -6.68 2.84 3.66
N GLU A 62 -5.85 2.22 2.83
CA GLU A 62 -4.77 2.87 2.08
C GLU A 62 -5.31 4.02 1.22
N GLN A 63 -6.43 3.79 0.52
CA GLN A 63 -7.13 4.83 -0.25
C GLN A 63 -7.52 6.03 0.62
N ALA A 64 -8.14 5.75 1.77
CA ALA A 64 -8.53 6.80 2.70
C ALA A 64 -7.31 7.56 3.26
N LEU A 65 -6.23 6.87 3.61
CA LEU A 65 -4.99 7.48 4.09
C LEU A 65 -4.40 8.42 3.03
N ILE A 66 -4.33 7.95 1.78
CA ILE A 66 -3.80 8.74 0.65
C ILE A 66 -4.65 9.98 0.41
N VAL A 67 -5.97 9.85 0.31
CA VAL A 67 -6.89 10.98 0.05
C VAL A 67 -6.78 12.02 1.18
N ASN A 68 -6.76 11.56 2.44
CA ASN A 68 -6.63 12.44 3.60
C ASN A 68 -5.25 13.10 3.71
N TYR A 69 -4.18 12.42 3.29
CA TYR A 69 -2.84 12.99 3.24
C TYR A 69 -2.74 14.05 2.13
N CYS A 70 -3.19 13.73 0.91
CA CYS A 70 -3.14 14.64 -0.23
C CYS A 70 -4.02 15.89 -0.05
N SER A 71 -5.16 15.76 0.63
CA SER A 71 -6.04 16.90 0.96
C SER A 71 -5.55 17.75 2.13
N GLY A 72 -4.47 17.34 2.81
CA GLY A 72 -3.92 18.05 3.96
C GLY A 72 -4.68 17.84 5.28
N TYR A 73 -5.66 16.92 5.33
CA TYR A 73 -6.32 16.54 6.58
C TYR A 73 -5.35 15.79 7.51
N LEU A 74 -4.55 14.87 6.95
CA LEU A 74 -3.53 14.11 7.67
C LEU A 74 -2.16 14.76 7.48
N MET A 75 -1.64 15.42 8.52
CA MET A 75 -0.35 16.15 8.48
C MET A 75 0.80 15.39 9.18
N LEU A 76 0.78 14.06 9.12
CA LEU A 76 1.83 13.22 9.73
C LEU A 76 3.04 13.07 8.81
N PRO A 77 4.26 12.81 9.35
CA PRO A 77 5.40 12.41 8.54
C PRO A 77 5.11 11.14 7.73
N GLU A 78 5.60 11.07 6.49
CA GLU A 78 5.42 9.91 5.58
C GLU A 78 5.75 8.58 6.28
N GLN A 79 6.88 8.52 6.98
CA GLN A 79 7.30 7.30 7.66
C GLN A 79 6.31 6.83 8.73
N GLN A 80 5.64 7.76 9.44
CA GLN A 80 4.64 7.37 10.45
C GLN A 80 3.39 6.77 9.80
N ILE A 81 3.03 7.22 8.61
CA ILE A 81 1.90 6.69 7.84
C ILE A 81 2.23 5.27 7.36
N ILE A 82 3.45 5.07 6.86
CA ILE A 82 3.94 3.76 6.44
C ILE A 82 4.01 2.78 7.62
N ASP A 83 4.54 3.22 8.77
CA ASP A 83 4.64 2.36 9.96
C ASP A 83 3.24 1.95 10.46
N TYR A 84 2.28 2.87 10.44
CA TYR A 84 0.88 2.61 10.82
C TYR A 84 0.19 1.63 9.87
N ASP A 85 0.43 1.77 8.56
CA ASP A 85 -0.09 0.87 7.53
C ASP A 85 0.43 -0.57 7.72
N ILE A 86 1.73 -0.72 7.96
CA ILE A 86 2.36 -2.01 8.30
C ILE A 86 1.73 -2.60 9.57
N GLU A 87 1.59 -1.80 10.63
CA GLU A 87 1.03 -2.26 11.90
C GLU A 87 -0.39 -2.81 11.74
N LEU A 88 -1.27 -2.05 11.10
CA LEU A 88 -2.66 -2.44 10.88
C LEU A 88 -2.78 -3.68 10.01
N THR A 89 -2.00 -3.73 8.93
CA THR A 89 -1.96 -4.85 8.00
C THR A 89 -1.67 -6.16 8.74
N TYR A 90 -0.60 -6.19 9.53
CA TYR A 90 -0.19 -7.41 10.23
C TYR A 90 -1.04 -7.72 11.48
N ALA A 91 -1.61 -6.70 12.12
CA ALA A 91 -2.58 -6.89 13.21
C ALA A 91 -3.82 -7.65 12.73
N GLN A 92 -4.33 -7.35 11.53
CA GLN A 92 -5.46 -8.07 10.92
C GLN A 92 -5.15 -9.55 10.63
N MET A 93 -3.88 -9.88 10.47
CA MET A 93 -3.39 -11.26 10.29
C MET A 93 -3.13 -11.98 11.63
N ASN A 94 -3.52 -11.36 12.76
CA ASN A 94 -3.26 -11.85 14.12
C ASN A 94 -1.77 -12.05 14.43
N ILE A 95 -0.88 -11.29 13.80
CA ILE A 95 0.53 -11.27 14.17
C ILE A 95 0.68 -10.49 15.48
N ASN A 96 1.50 -11.00 16.39
CA ASN A 96 1.72 -10.34 17.67
C ASN A 96 2.51 -9.03 17.51
N HIS A 97 2.28 -8.08 18.40
CA HIS A 97 2.86 -6.74 18.33
C HIS A 97 4.41 -6.74 18.30
N GLN A 98 5.07 -7.62 19.06
CA GLN A 98 6.54 -7.69 19.07
C GLN A 98 7.11 -8.09 17.70
N GLU A 99 6.42 -9.00 17.01
CA GLU A 99 6.80 -9.42 15.66
C GLU A 99 6.51 -8.33 14.63
N ILE A 100 5.43 -7.56 14.81
CA ILE A 100 5.13 -6.37 14.00
C ILE A 100 6.24 -5.32 14.15
N GLU A 101 6.64 -4.99 15.38
CA GLU A 101 7.74 -4.06 15.63
C GLU A 101 9.04 -4.53 14.95
N ARG A 102 9.33 -5.84 15.00
CA ARG A 102 10.48 -6.44 14.33
C ARG A 102 10.40 -6.27 12.81
N ILE A 103 9.21 -6.44 12.22
CA ILE A 103 8.97 -6.24 10.79
C ILE A 103 9.18 -4.76 10.42
N ILE A 104 8.63 -3.82 11.19
CA ILE A 104 8.80 -2.37 10.95
C ILE A 104 10.29 -2.00 10.99
N GLN A 105 11.03 -2.44 12.02
CA GLN A 105 12.47 -2.20 12.10
C GLN A 105 13.20 -2.77 10.87
N LYS A 106 12.85 -3.99 10.44
CA LYS A 106 13.46 -4.60 9.26
C LYS A 106 13.13 -3.83 7.98
N ALA A 107 11.90 -3.33 7.83
CA ALA A 107 11.48 -2.52 6.70
C ALA A 107 12.28 -1.21 6.63
N GLN A 108 12.47 -0.55 7.77
CA GLN A 108 13.29 0.67 7.88
C GLN A 108 14.78 0.43 7.57
N GLU A 109 15.32 -0.73 7.95
CA GLU A 109 16.69 -1.13 7.59
C GLU A 109 16.86 -1.39 6.09
N LEU A 110 15.90 -2.10 5.48
CA LEU A 110 16.00 -2.57 4.09
C LEU A 110 15.59 -1.51 3.08
N GLY A 111 14.61 -0.67 3.39
CA GLY A 111 14.05 0.35 2.48
C GLY A 111 15.12 1.19 1.78
N PRO A 112 16.09 1.79 2.49
CA PRO A 112 17.15 2.59 1.88
C PRO A 112 18.09 1.80 0.94
N GLN A 113 18.15 0.47 1.10
CA GLN A 113 19.03 -0.41 0.32
C GLN A 113 18.37 -0.83 -1.00
N ILE A 114 17.05 -0.74 -1.11
CA ILE A 114 16.30 -1.07 -2.32
C ILE A 114 16.46 0.08 -3.32
N LYS A 115 17.35 -0.11 -4.30
CA LYS A 115 17.48 0.79 -5.44
C LYS A 115 16.46 0.43 -6.50
N LEU A 116 15.32 1.09 -6.48
CA LEU A 116 14.33 0.98 -7.55
C LEU A 116 14.82 1.77 -8.77
N LYS A 117 14.92 1.09 -9.91
CA LYS A 117 15.08 1.76 -11.20
C LYS A 117 13.68 2.02 -11.75
N HIS A 118 13.30 3.28 -11.83
CA HIS A 118 12.09 3.70 -12.51
C HIS A 118 12.21 3.37 -14.01
N VAL A 119 11.29 2.54 -14.51
CA VAL A 119 11.16 2.20 -15.93
C VAL A 119 9.82 2.78 -16.36
N ASP A 120 9.84 3.92 -17.07
CA ASP A 120 8.75 4.67 -17.70
C ASP A 120 7.31 4.39 -17.19
N TYR A 121 6.76 5.31 -16.38
CA TYR A 121 5.48 5.09 -15.70
C TYR A 121 4.24 5.37 -16.58
N PHE A 122 4.34 6.19 -17.63
CA PHE A 122 3.20 6.55 -18.47
C PHE A 122 3.64 6.89 -19.90
N LYS A 123 3.65 5.90 -20.80
CA LYS A 123 3.78 6.17 -22.25
C LYS A 123 2.38 6.18 -22.86
N VAL A 124 1.84 7.37 -23.11
CA VAL A 124 0.60 7.55 -23.87
C VAL A 124 0.99 7.91 -25.30
N GLU A 125 0.68 7.03 -26.25
CA GLU A 125 0.89 7.28 -27.67
C GLU A 125 -0.44 7.64 -28.34
N PRO A 126 -0.51 8.71 -29.16
CA PRO A 126 -1.72 9.02 -29.91
C PRO A 126 -1.96 7.94 -30.98
N LEU A 127 -3.18 7.40 -31.03
CA LEU A 127 -3.60 6.34 -31.97
C LEU A 127 -3.65 6.79 -33.44
N ASN A 128 -3.52 8.08 -33.73
CA ASN A 128 -3.60 8.60 -35.10
C ASN A 128 -2.37 9.47 -35.43
N ARG A 129 -1.59 9.01 -36.41
CA ARG A 129 -0.71 9.82 -37.27
C ARG A 129 -0.94 9.45 -38.71
#